data_AF-A0A966DP12-F1
#
_entry.id   AF-A0A966DP12-F1
#
_cell.length_a   1.000
_cell.length_b   1.000
_cell.length_c   1.000
_cell.angle_alpha   90.00
_cell.angle_beta   90.00
_cell.angle_gamma   90.00
#
_symmetry.space_group_name_H-M   'P 1'
#
loop_
_entity.id
_entity.type
_entity.pdbx_description
1 polymer ?
#
loop_
_entity_poly.entity_id
_entity_poly.type
_entity_poly.pdbx_seq_one_letter_code
_entity_poly.pdbx_strand_id
1 'polypeptide(L)'
;MKKAIWILAVAAVILGGAAATPATAQDDAVLLVAPARFDVMQVAFDVARRYPTVLVSYQGAPDAPALHVWNGYEWMALALEDYRGGAFLQSYPGRTIFLGGDDLLPASLREINAWCPQSTQIPVLERHALVNAIGSYLPFTPADWRWFAGRYNLTLKNANAEKAEAARHETWYDDAGKPQDAPPSFFKYFTRSRRNASAAPIQPVEVAPGDVVETPAP
;
A
#
# COMPACT_ATOMS: atom_id res chain seq x y z
N MET A 1 -14.18 23.92 60.23
CA MET A 1 -14.95 23.87 58.96
C MET A 1 -14.19 24.44 57.74
N LYS A 2 -12.84 24.35 57.68
CA LYS A 2 -12.03 24.83 56.53
C LYS A 2 -11.27 23.73 55.77
N LYS A 3 -11.31 22.48 56.27
CA LYS A 3 -10.57 21.34 55.71
C LYS A 3 -11.39 20.49 54.72
N ALA A 4 -12.72 20.68 54.68
CA ALA A 4 -13.61 19.90 53.81
C ALA A 4 -13.74 20.47 52.38
N ILE A 5 -13.26 21.70 52.13
CA ILE A 5 -13.40 22.37 50.84
C ILE A 5 -12.26 22.00 49.87
N TRP A 6 -11.14 21.48 50.37
CA TRP A 6 -9.98 21.13 49.54
C TRP A 6 -10.07 19.73 48.89
N ILE A 7 -10.93 18.85 49.38
CA ILE A 7 -11.06 17.48 48.85
C ILE A 7 -11.94 17.45 47.59
N LEU A 8 -12.83 18.43 47.39
CA LEU A 8 -13.67 18.51 46.19
C LEU A 8 -12.96 19.09 44.96
N ALA A 9 -11.82 19.78 45.14
CA ALA A 9 -11.05 20.34 44.02
C ALA A 9 -10.14 19.32 43.31
N VAL A 10 -9.85 18.17 43.96
CA VAL A 10 -8.99 17.12 43.38
C VAL A 10 -9.80 16.07 42.60
N ALA A 11 -11.09 15.91 42.91
CA ALA A 11 -11.98 14.99 42.19
C ALA A 11 -12.46 15.52 40.81
N ALA A 12 -12.34 16.83 40.55
CA ALA A 12 -12.80 17.44 39.30
C ALA A 12 -11.78 17.34 38.13
N VAL A 13 -10.54 16.92 38.39
CA VAL A 13 -9.50 16.80 37.35
C VAL A 13 -9.48 15.40 36.70
N ILE A 14 -10.11 14.39 37.32
CA ILE A 14 -10.09 13.00 36.83
C ILE A 14 -11.21 12.74 35.78
N LEU A 15 -12.14 13.67 35.60
CA LEU A 15 -13.20 13.62 34.58
C LEU A 15 -12.83 14.38 33.28
N GLY A 16 -11.60 14.88 33.17
CA GLY A 16 -11.05 15.38 31.91
C GLY A 16 -10.91 14.20 30.95
N GLY A 17 -11.89 14.10 30.05
CA GLY A 17 -12.08 12.97 29.15
C GLY A 17 -10.78 12.47 28.53
N ALA A 18 -10.70 11.15 28.38
CA ALA A 18 -9.82 10.56 27.40
C ALA A 18 -10.16 11.20 26.05
N ALA A 19 -9.45 12.27 25.70
CA ALA A 19 -9.36 12.72 24.33
C ALA A 19 -8.78 11.51 23.61
N ALA A 20 -9.64 10.82 22.85
CA ALA A 20 -9.19 9.82 21.91
C ALA A 20 -8.08 10.48 21.11
N THR A 21 -6.84 10.04 21.34
CA THR A 21 -5.72 10.46 20.53
C THR A 21 -6.14 10.27 19.09
N PRO A 22 -6.12 11.32 18.24
CA PRO A 22 -6.51 11.19 16.86
C PRO A 22 -5.69 10.04 16.29
N ALA A 23 -6.39 9.03 15.75
CA ALA A 23 -5.74 7.89 15.15
C ALA A 23 -4.71 8.41 14.15
N THR A 24 -3.44 8.10 14.40
CA THR A 24 -2.36 8.57 13.53
C THR A 24 -2.59 7.98 12.14
N ALA A 25 -2.64 8.84 11.13
CA ALA A 25 -2.78 8.39 9.75
C ALA A 25 -1.63 7.44 9.42
N GLN A 26 -1.98 6.28 8.87
CA GLN A 26 -0.99 5.37 8.33
C GLN A 26 -0.85 5.70 6.85
N ASP A 27 0.19 6.46 6.51
CA ASP A 27 0.40 7.03 5.16
C ASP A 27 0.42 5.96 4.04
N ASP A 28 0.81 4.73 4.41
CA ASP A 28 0.89 3.59 3.49
C ASP A 28 -0.44 2.85 3.32
N ALA A 29 -1.38 2.99 4.27
CA ALA A 29 -2.65 2.28 4.23
C ALA A 29 -3.63 2.94 3.26
N VAL A 30 -4.28 2.12 2.45
CA VAL A 30 -5.24 2.57 1.43
C VAL A 30 -6.64 2.07 1.75
N LEU A 31 -7.63 2.95 1.71
CA LEU A 31 -9.02 2.53 1.68
C LEU A 31 -9.45 2.32 0.24
N LEU A 32 -9.89 1.11 -0.10
CA LEU A 32 -10.43 0.80 -1.41
C LEU A 32 -11.92 0.54 -1.28
N VAL A 33 -12.71 1.43 -1.89
CA VAL A 33 -14.18 1.40 -1.85
C VAL A 33 -14.67 0.88 -3.19
N ALA A 34 -15.27 -0.31 -3.21
CA ALA A 34 -15.58 -1.05 -4.42
C ALA A 34 -17.06 -1.44 -4.52
N PRO A 35 -17.69 -1.43 -5.71
CA PRO A 35 -19.02 -1.97 -5.87
C PRO A 35 -18.98 -3.49 -5.63
N ALA A 36 -20.02 -4.06 -5.03
CA ALA A 36 -20.16 -5.50 -4.77
C ALA A 36 -20.45 -6.30 -6.06
N ARG A 37 -19.55 -6.19 -7.04
CA ARG A 37 -19.55 -6.93 -8.30
C ARG A 37 -18.41 -7.93 -8.27
N PHE A 38 -18.71 -9.18 -8.65
CA PHE A 38 -17.76 -10.28 -8.57
C PHE A 38 -16.38 -9.95 -9.19
N ASP A 39 -16.37 -9.44 -10.43
CA ASP A 39 -15.13 -9.14 -11.15
C ASP A 39 -14.29 -8.03 -10.50
N VAL A 40 -14.95 -7.02 -9.94
CA VAL A 40 -14.29 -5.89 -9.29
C VAL A 40 -13.75 -6.33 -7.93
N MET A 41 -14.55 -7.06 -7.17
CA MET A 41 -14.16 -7.57 -5.87
C MET A 41 -13.00 -8.56 -5.95
N GLN A 42 -12.94 -9.38 -7.00
CA GLN A 42 -11.81 -10.28 -7.22
C GLN A 42 -10.50 -9.51 -7.37
N VAL A 43 -10.48 -8.43 -8.16
CA VAL A 43 -9.31 -7.55 -8.30
C VAL A 43 -9.02 -6.85 -6.96
N ALA A 44 -10.03 -6.32 -6.28
CA ALA A 44 -9.86 -5.62 -5.02
C ALA A 44 -9.23 -6.52 -3.93
N PHE A 45 -9.63 -7.79 -3.85
CA PHE A 45 -9.01 -8.78 -2.96
C PHE A 45 -7.56 -9.08 -3.33
N ASP A 46 -7.26 -9.24 -4.61
CA ASP A 46 -5.89 -9.49 -5.06
C ASP A 46 -4.98 -8.28 -4.78
N VAL A 47 -5.51 -7.06 -4.85
CA VAL A 47 -4.83 -5.83 -4.42
C VAL A 47 -4.61 -5.83 -2.90
N ALA A 48 -5.64 -6.11 -2.11
CA ALA A 48 -5.55 -6.12 -0.64
C ALA A 48 -4.61 -7.21 -0.08
N ARG A 49 -4.34 -8.27 -0.85
CA ARG A 49 -3.32 -9.28 -0.51
C ARG A 49 -1.88 -8.80 -0.73
N ARG A 50 -1.68 -7.78 -1.57
CA ARG A 50 -0.36 -7.27 -1.96
C ARG A 50 -0.01 -5.95 -1.29
N TYR A 51 -1.02 -5.15 -0.96
CA TYR A 51 -0.88 -3.82 -0.36
C TYR A 51 -1.72 -3.70 0.90
N PRO A 52 -1.26 -2.95 1.92
CA PRO A 52 -2.04 -2.70 3.13
C PRO A 52 -3.31 -1.91 2.79
N THR A 53 -4.40 -2.63 2.54
CA THR A 53 -5.65 -2.08 2.00
C THR A 53 -6.82 -2.45 2.88
N VAL A 54 -7.59 -1.46 3.31
CA VAL A 54 -8.91 -1.66 3.91
C VAL A 54 -9.92 -1.76 2.79
N LEU A 55 -10.70 -2.83 2.73
CA LEU A 55 -11.72 -3.03 1.70
C LEU A 55 -13.10 -2.68 2.26
N VAL A 56 -13.78 -1.76 1.59
CA VAL A 56 -15.20 -1.49 1.80
C VAL A 56 -15.94 -1.77 0.51
N SER A 57 -16.98 -2.59 0.58
CA SER A 57 -17.88 -2.83 -0.53
C SER A 57 -19.17 -2.03 -0.37
N TYR A 58 -19.73 -1.57 -1.48
CA TYR A 58 -21.04 -0.92 -1.52
C TYR A 58 -21.96 -1.60 -2.54
N GLN A 59 -23.25 -1.63 -2.24
CA GLN A 59 -24.28 -2.13 -3.14
C GLN A 59 -25.64 -1.46 -2.86
N GLY A 60 -26.58 -1.63 -3.78
CA GLY A 60 -27.90 -1.04 -3.66
C GLY A 60 -28.01 0.32 -4.33
N ALA A 61 -29.03 1.08 -3.94
CA ALA A 61 -29.33 2.35 -4.56
C ALA A 61 -28.39 3.47 -4.05
N PRO A 62 -28.06 4.49 -4.88
CA PRO A 62 -27.14 5.56 -4.49
C PRO A 62 -27.61 6.45 -3.32
N ASP A 63 -28.89 6.47 -3.01
CA ASP A 63 -29.49 7.21 -1.90
C ASP A 63 -29.40 6.44 -0.55
N ALA A 64 -29.42 5.11 -0.61
CA ALA A 64 -29.33 4.24 0.55
C ALA A 64 -28.44 3.01 0.29
N PRO A 65 -27.11 3.20 0.15
CA PRO A 65 -26.20 2.10 -0.13
C PRO A 65 -26.01 1.22 1.11
N ALA A 66 -26.04 -0.10 0.91
CA ALA A 66 -25.60 -1.06 1.90
C ALA A 66 -24.07 -1.18 1.83
N LEU A 67 -23.40 -0.94 2.96
CA LEU A 67 -21.95 -0.99 3.06
C LEU A 67 -21.50 -2.20 3.85
N HIS A 68 -20.42 -2.83 3.41
CA HIS A 68 -19.76 -3.88 4.15
C HIS A 68 -18.26 -3.67 4.15
N VAL A 69 -17.62 -3.86 5.30
CA VAL A 69 -16.17 -3.81 5.44
C VAL A 69 -15.61 -5.23 5.57
N TRP A 70 -14.48 -5.49 4.93
CA TRP A 70 -13.76 -6.75 5.08
C TRP A 70 -12.81 -6.66 6.26
N ASN A 71 -12.96 -7.56 7.24
CA ASN A 71 -12.09 -7.59 8.43
C ASN A 71 -10.91 -8.58 8.31
N GLY A 72 -10.76 -9.25 7.17
CA GLY A 72 -9.78 -10.33 6.96
C GLY A 72 -10.39 -11.73 6.91
N TYR A 73 -11.56 -11.92 7.52
CA TYR A 73 -12.24 -13.21 7.66
C TYR A 73 -13.64 -13.20 7.04
N GLU A 74 -14.40 -12.14 7.28
CA GLU A 74 -15.79 -12.00 6.84
C GLU A 74 -16.14 -10.55 6.48
N TRP A 75 -17.27 -10.41 5.79
CA TRP A 75 -17.89 -9.13 5.53
C TRP A 75 -18.74 -8.71 6.73
N MET A 76 -18.39 -7.59 7.33
CA MET A 76 -19.17 -6.98 8.39
C MET A 76 -20.03 -5.85 7.82
N ALA A 77 -21.32 -5.83 8.15
CA ALA A 77 -22.19 -4.71 7.80
C ALA A 77 -21.66 -3.42 8.46
N LEU A 78 -21.68 -2.32 7.70
CA LEU A 78 -21.19 -1.02 8.14
C LEU A 78 -22.31 0.01 7.98
N ALA A 79 -22.62 0.74 9.05
CA ALA A 79 -23.56 1.86 8.97
C ALA A 79 -22.93 3.03 8.20
N LEU A 80 -23.74 3.79 7.46
CA LEU A 80 -23.27 4.93 6.68
C LEU A 80 -22.68 6.02 7.59
N GLU A 81 -23.26 6.21 8.77
CA GLU A 81 -22.81 7.15 9.79
C GLU A 81 -21.42 6.78 10.32
N ASP A 82 -21.20 5.50 10.62
CA ASP A 82 -19.90 4.98 11.08
C ASP A 82 -18.84 5.10 9.99
N TYR A 83 -19.23 4.87 8.73
CA TYR A 83 -18.37 5.09 7.58
C TYR A 83 -17.95 6.56 7.45
N ARG A 84 -18.92 7.49 7.47
CA ARG A 84 -18.65 8.94 7.37
C ARG A 84 -17.82 9.46 8.53
N GLY A 85 -17.98 8.89 9.72
CA GLY A 85 -17.18 9.22 10.91
C GLY A 85 -15.83 8.50 10.97
N GLY A 86 -15.59 7.49 10.13
CA GLY A 86 -14.38 6.65 10.18
C GLY A 86 -14.29 5.78 11.45
N ALA A 87 -15.39 5.59 12.19
CA ALA A 87 -15.41 4.95 13.51
C ALA A 87 -15.07 3.45 13.48
N PHE A 88 -15.17 2.83 12.30
CA PHE A 88 -14.82 1.43 12.08
C PHE A 88 -13.30 1.18 11.92
N LEU A 89 -12.50 2.25 11.82
CA LEU A 89 -11.06 2.18 11.60
C LEU A 89 -10.29 2.31 12.91
N GLN A 90 -9.27 1.48 13.10
CA GLN A 90 -8.31 1.63 14.20
C GLN A 90 -7.26 2.70 13.88
N SER A 91 -6.88 2.83 12.62
CA SER A 91 -5.98 3.84 12.07
C SER A 91 -6.58 4.42 10.80
N TYR A 92 -6.45 5.74 10.60
CA TYR A 92 -6.95 6.37 9.38
C TYR A 92 -6.03 6.07 8.20
N PRO A 93 -6.57 5.64 7.04
CA PRO A 93 -5.80 5.42 5.83
C PRO A 93 -5.33 6.77 5.26
N GLY A 94 -4.09 6.81 4.78
CA GLY A 94 -3.54 8.02 4.16
C GLY A 94 -4.26 8.44 2.88
N ARG A 95 -4.83 7.47 2.15
CA ARG A 95 -5.56 7.73 0.89
C ARG A 95 -6.74 6.78 0.68
N THR A 96 -7.72 7.24 -0.09
CA THR A 96 -8.90 6.47 -0.51
C THR A 96 -9.02 6.41 -2.02
N ILE A 97 -9.30 5.21 -2.53
CA ILE A 97 -9.61 4.95 -3.94
C ILE A 97 -11.06 4.48 -4.03
N PHE A 98 -11.90 5.25 -4.71
CA PHE A 98 -13.26 4.89 -5.03
C PHE A 98 -13.33 4.24 -6.40
N LEU A 99 -13.93 3.06 -6.49
CA LEU A 99 -14.19 2.39 -7.76
C LEU A 99 -15.65 2.61 -8.17
N GLY A 100 -15.88 3.06 -9.39
CA GLY A 100 -17.22 3.29 -9.96
C GLY A 100 -17.41 4.73 -10.46
N GLY A 101 -18.24 4.84 -11.50
CA GLY A 101 -18.67 6.14 -12.05
C GLY A 101 -19.66 6.84 -11.12
N ASP A 102 -20.01 8.08 -11.47
CA ASP A 102 -20.95 8.91 -10.71
C ASP A 102 -22.38 8.36 -10.69
N ASP A 103 -22.71 7.47 -11.62
CA ASP A 103 -23.98 6.75 -11.71
C ASP A 103 -24.10 5.64 -10.66
N LEU A 104 -22.98 5.03 -10.27
CA LEU A 104 -22.93 3.91 -9.33
C LEU A 104 -22.47 4.32 -7.95
N LEU A 105 -21.53 5.27 -7.86
CA LEU A 105 -20.91 5.69 -6.61
C LEU A 105 -21.82 6.68 -5.88
N PRO A 106 -22.37 6.32 -4.71
CA PRO A 106 -23.16 7.23 -3.89
C PRO A 106 -22.35 8.46 -3.49
N ALA A 107 -22.93 9.66 -3.65
CA ALA A 107 -22.26 10.90 -3.26
C ALA A 107 -21.92 10.92 -1.76
N SER A 108 -22.75 10.30 -0.93
CA SER A 108 -22.55 10.17 0.52
C SER A 108 -21.25 9.45 0.90
N LEU A 109 -20.73 8.56 0.04
CA LEU A 109 -19.46 7.87 0.30
C LEU A 109 -18.23 8.75 0.04
N ARG A 110 -18.38 9.84 -0.72
CA ARG A 110 -17.28 10.76 -1.01
C ARG A 110 -17.07 11.79 0.10
N GLU A 111 -17.99 11.88 1.06
CA GLU A 111 -17.95 12.83 2.17
C GLU A 111 -17.05 12.37 3.32
N ILE A 112 -15.85 11.89 3.01
CA ILE A 112 -14.87 11.37 3.98
C ILE A 112 -13.62 12.25 4.14
N ASN A 113 -13.58 13.38 3.44
CA ASN A 113 -12.43 14.31 3.43
C ASN A 113 -12.03 14.80 4.83
N ALA A 114 -12.94 14.71 5.81
CA ALA A 114 -12.68 15.06 7.20
C ALA A 114 -11.59 14.18 7.86
N TRP A 115 -11.50 12.91 7.47
CA TRP A 115 -10.54 11.95 8.04
C TRP A 115 -9.63 11.27 7.00
N CYS A 116 -9.96 11.36 5.71
CA CYS A 116 -9.07 10.93 4.62
C CYS A 116 -9.02 12.02 3.53
N PRO A 117 -8.00 12.90 3.54
CA PRO A 117 -7.95 14.05 2.64
C PRO A 117 -7.60 13.69 1.19
N GLN A 118 -6.89 12.58 0.97
CA GLN A 118 -6.48 12.15 -0.36
C GLN A 118 -7.50 11.15 -0.90
N SER A 119 -8.45 11.63 -1.70
CA SER A 119 -9.43 10.79 -2.39
C SER A 119 -9.20 10.79 -3.90
N THR A 120 -9.43 9.64 -4.53
CA THR A 120 -9.36 9.49 -5.99
C THR A 120 -10.50 8.57 -6.44
N GLN A 121 -11.15 8.92 -7.54
CA GLN A 121 -12.20 8.11 -8.15
C GLN A 121 -11.69 7.48 -9.44
N ILE A 122 -11.89 6.17 -9.58
CA ILE A 122 -11.62 5.40 -10.79
C ILE A 122 -12.99 5.00 -11.35
N PRO A 123 -13.50 5.70 -12.39
CA PRO A 123 -14.84 5.44 -12.91
C PRO A 123 -14.94 4.11 -13.67
N VAL A 124 -13.81 3.61 -14.16
CA VAL A 124 -13.76 2.44 -15.03
C VAL A 124 -13.73 1.14 -14.22
N LEU A 125 -14.64 0.22 -14.53
CA LEU A 125 -14.76 -1.08 -13.86
C LEU A 125 -14.29 -2.26 -14.70
N GLU A 126 -13.94 -2.01 -15.97
CA GLU A 126 -13.37 -3.05 -16.84
C GLU A 126 -12.01 -3.51 -16.30
N ARG A 127 -11.84 -4.83 -16.17
CA ARG A 127 -10.73 -5.43 -15.41
C ARG A 127 -9.34 -4.90 -15.79
N HIS A 128 -9.06 -4.73 -17.07
CA HIS A 128 -7.77 -4.25 -17.57
C HIS A 128 -7.53 -2.78 -17.21
N ALA A 129 -8.52 -1.92 -17.44
CA ALA A 129 -8.45 -0.51 -17.14
C ALA A 129 -8.43 -0.27 -15.62
N LEU A 130 -9.17 -1.08 -14.85
CA LEU A 130 -9.20 -1.05 -13.40
C LEU A 130 -7.82 -1.34 -12.81
N VAL A 131 -7.18 -2.44 -13.22
CA VAL A 131 -5.83 -2.79 -12.75
C VAL A 131 -4.81 -1.71 -13.15
N ASN A 132 -4.88 -1.21 -14.39
CA ASN A 132 -4.00 -0.12 -14.84
C ASN A 132 -4.19 1.15 -14.02
N ALA A 133 -5.44 1.54 -13.74
CA ALA A 133 -5.74 2.71 -12.95
C ALA A 133 -5.25 2.53 -11.51
N ILE A 134 -5.58 1.43 -10.84
CA ILE A 134 -5.12 1.15 -9.47
C ILE A 134 -3.59 1.17 -9.38
N GLY A 135 -2.89 0.51 -10.31
CA GLY A 135 -1.43 0.45 -10.30
C GLY A 135 -0.74 1.79 -10.61
N SER A 136 -1.47 2.80 -11.08
CA SER A 136 -0.94 4.17 -11.21
C SER A 136 -0.95 4.94 -9.89
N TYR A 137 -1.84 4.57 -8.97
CA TYR A 137 -2.00 5.21 -7.65
C TYR A 137 -1.32 4.44 -6.51
N LEU A 138 -1.17 3.13 -6.68
CA LEU A 138 -0.42 2.26 -5.77
C LEU A 138 1.01 2.07 -6.29
N PRO A 139 1.99 1.80 -5.40
CA PRO A 139 3.38 1.57 -5.78
C PRO A 139 3.55 0.17 -6.41
N PHE A 140 2.94 -0.04 -7.59
CA PHE A 140 3.07 -1.29 -8.34
C PHE A 140 4.48 -1.46 -8.89
N THR A 141 5.12 -2.56 -8.52
CA THR A 141 6.38 -2.97 -9.10
C THR A 141 6.15 -3.63 -10.47
N PRO A 142 7.18 -3.74 -11.33
CA PRO A 142 7.09 -4.53 -12.56
C PRO A 142 6.69 -6.01 -12.33
N ALA A 143 6.93 -6.56 -11.14
CA ALA A 143 6.49 -7.91 -10.79
C ALA A 143 4.97 -7.97 -10.55
N ASP A 144 4.39 -6.93 -9.94
CA ASP A 144 2.94 -6.82 -9.71
C ASP A 144 2.20 -6.75 -11.04
N TRP A 145 2.67 -5.89 -11.96
CA TRP A 145 2.11 -5.79 -13.31
C TRP A 145 2.10 -7.12 -14.05
N ARG A 146 3.21 -7.86 -14.02
CA ARG A 146 3.30 -9.19 -14.64
C ARG A 146 2.38 -10.19 -13.97
N TRP A 147 2.27 -10.16 -12.65
CA TRP A 147 1.40 -11.06 -11.92
C TRP A 147 -0.07 -10.81 -12.26
N PHE A 148 -0.52 -9.55 -12.24
CA PHE A 148 -1.90 -9.21 -12.61
C PHE A 148 -2.20 -9.53 -14.07
N ALA A 149 -1.26 -9.26 -14.98
CA ALA A 149 -1.38 -9.64 -16.39
C ALA A 149 -1.55 -11.16 -16.55
N GLY A 150 -0.72 -11.96 -15.87
CA GLY A 150 -0.82 -13.43 -15.90
C GLY A 150 -2.10 -13.95 -15.24
N ARG A 151 -2.47 -13.42 -14.06
CA ARG A 151 -3.64 -13.85 -13.27
C ARG A 151 -4.95 -13.71 -14.03
N TYR A 152 -5.04 -12.69 -14.87
CA TYR A 152 -6.27 -12.29 -15.56
C TYR A 152 -6.18 -12.40 -17.09
N ASN A 153 -5.06 -12.91 -17.62
CA ASN A 153 -4.77 -12.98 -19.05
C ASN A 153 -4.96 -11.64 -19.77
N LEU A 154 -4.34 -10.58 -19.23
CA LEU A 154 -4.52 -9.20 -19.69
C LEU A 154 -3.26 -8.68 -20.36
N THR A 155 -3.44 -7.84 -21.39
CA THR A 155 -2.38 -6.99 -21.93
C THR A 155 -2.38 -5.67 -21.15
N LEU A 156 -1.51 -5.55 -20.15
CA LEU A 156 -1.39 -4.35 -19.32
C LEU A 156 -0.25 -3.46 -19.85
N LYS A 157 -0.48 -2.15 -19.88
CA LYS A 157 0.58 -1.16 -20.15
C LYS A 157 1.12 -0.71 -18.81
N ASN A 158 2.39 -1.01 -18.53
CA ASN A 158 3.03 -0.55 -17.30
C ASN A 158 3.18 0.99 -17.35
N ALA A 159 2.26 1.69 -16.70
CA ALA A 159 2.25 3.16 -16.65
C ALA A 159 3.44 3.74 -15.86
N ASN A 160 4.07 2.92 -15.02
CA ASN A 160 5.25 3.29 -14.23
C ASN A 160 6.55 2.74 -14.81
N ALA A 161 6.56 2.26 -16.07
CA ALA A 161 7.74 1.66 -16.69
C ALA A 161 8.92 2.63 -16.73
N GLU A 162 8.70 3.87 -17.17
CA GLU A 162 9.75 4.90 -17.25
C GLU A 162 10.31 5.25 -15.88
N LYS A 163 9.45 5.37 -14.85
CA LYS A 163 9.91 5.60 -13.45
C LYS A 163 10.69 4.42 -12.90
N ALA A 164 10.26 3.19 -13.21
CA ALA A 164 10.95 1.98 -12.81
C ALA A 164 12.30 1.80 -13.53
N GLU A 165 12.41 2.25 -14.78
CA GLU A 165 13.67 2.30 -15.53
C GLU A 165 14.58 3.41 -15.01
N ALA A 166 14.06 4.61 -14.76
CA ALA A 166 14.82 5.69 -14.14
C ALA A 166 15.39 5.28 -12.77
N ALA A 167 14.59 4.63 -11.92
CA ALA A 167 15.05 4.09 -10.64
C ALA A 167 16.10 2.96 -10.78
N ARG A 168 16.15 2.27 -11.93
CA ARG A 168 17.23 1.30 -12.23
C ARG A 168 18.50 1.99 -12.69
N HIS A 169 18.43 3.20 -13.25
CA HIS A 169 19.58 4.01 -13.63
C HIS A 169 20.08 4.91 -12.49
N GLU A 170 19.31 5.06 -11.42
CA GLU A 170 19.76 5.56 -10.12
C GLU A 170 20.46 4.45 -9.33
N THR A 171 21.39 3.72 -9.96
CA THR A 171 22.20 2.77 -9.20
C THR A 171 23.22 3.52 -8.34
N TRP A 172 23.59 2.91 -7.22
CA TRP A 172 24.69 3.30 -6.34
C TRP A 172 26.02 3.60 -7.09
N TYR A 173 26.17 3.14 -8.33
CA TYR A 173 27.37 3.31 -9.14
C TYR A 173 27.32 4.45 -10.16
N ASP A 174 26.15 5.03 -10.41
CA ASP A 174 25.98 6.10 -11.42
C ASP A 174 26.16 7.51 -10.82
N ASP A 175 26.21 7.62 -9.49
CA ASP A 175 26.63 8.85 -8.83
C ASP A 175 28.17 8.93 -8.86
N ALA A 176 28.70 9.57 -9.91
CA ALA A 176 30.10 10.03 -9.95
C ALA A 176 30.39 11.14 -8.92
N GLY A 177 29.43 11.42 -8.02
CA GLY A 177 29.63 12.22 -6.83
C GLY A 177 30.70 11.62 -5.92
N LYS A 178 31.67 12.45 -5.54
CA LYS A 178 32.63 12.09 -4.48
C LYS A 178 31.83 11.65 -3.25
N PRO A 179 32.12 10.50 -2.62
CA PRO A 179 31.42 10.08 -1.42
C PRO A 179 31.49 11.21 -0.38
N GLN A 180 30.33 11.78 -0.04
CA GLN A 180 30.22 12.90 0.90
C GLN A 180 30.48 12.47 2.34
N ASP A 181 30.29 11.18 2.63
CA ASP A 181 30.50 10.63 3.96
C ASP A 181 31.92 10.12 4.12
N ALA A 182 32.61 10.63 5.14
CA ALA A 182 33.84 10.03 5.61
C ALA A 182 33.53 8.57 6.02
N PRO A 183 34.31 7.58 5.55
CA PRO A 183 34.01 6.18 5.80
C PRO A 183 33.94 5.93 7.32
N PRO A 184 32.90 5.23 7.81
CA PRO A 184 32.78 4.92 9.22
C PRO A 184 34.01 4.13 9.68
N SER A 185 34.50 4.47 10.88
CA SER A 185 35.77 3.98 11.44
C SER A 185 35.88 2.46 11.60
N PHE A 186 34.78 1.73 11.45
CA PHE A 186 34.73 0.26 11.51
C PHE A 186 35.38 -0.43 10.29
N PHE A 187 35.61 0.26 9.17
CA PHE A 187 36.36 -0.32 8.03
C PHE A 187 37.85 -0.56 8.32
N LYS A 188 38.37 -0.14 9.49
CA LYS A 188 39.72 -0.49 9.95
C LYS A 188 39.92 -1.99 10.19
N TYR A 189 38.84 -2.77 10.31
CA TYR A 189 38.91 -4.22 10.58
C TYR A 189 38.95 -5.09 9.32
N PHE A 190 38.70 -4.54 8.13
CA PHE A 190 38.72 -5.29 6.86
C PHE A 190 39.98 -5.08 6.02
N THR A 191 41.04 -4.52 6.59
CA THR A 191 42.35 -4.54 5.95
C THR A 191 42.86 -5.99 5.94
N ARG A 192 42.55 -6.73 4.88
CA ARG A 192 43.21 -8.01 4.58
C ARG A 192 44.71 -7.75 4.58
N SER A 193 45.40 -8.35 5.53
CA SER A 193 46.84 -8.60 5.47
C SER A 193 47.15 -9.22 4.11
N ARG A 194 47.71 -8.44 3.17
CA ARG A 194 48.37 -8.97 1.98
C ARG A 194 49.68 -9.64 2.42
N ARG A 195 49.57 -10.79 3.07
CA ARG A 195 50.66 -11.77 3.14
C ARG A 195 50.09 -13.08 2.63
N ASN A 196 50.53 -13.45 1.43
CA ASN A 196 50.35 -14.74 0.79
C ASN A 196 48.95 -15.02 0.22
N ALA A 197 48.67 -14.42 -0.94
CA ALA A 197 47.83 -15.05 -1.94
C ALA A 197 48.36 -14.65 -3.32
N SER A 198 49.19 -15.51 -3.91
CA SER A 198 49.38 -15.55 -5.36
C SER A 198 48.04 -15.95 -5.97
N ALA A 199 47.18 -14.97 -6.20
CA ALA A 199 45.92 -15.16 -6.91
C ALA A 199 46.27 -15.35 -8.39
N ALA A 200 46.22 -16.59 -8.87
CA ALA A 200 46.08 -16.83 -10.29
C ALA A 200 44.78 -16.12 -10.75
N PRO A 201 44.79 -15.44 -11.91
CA PRO A 201 43.58 -14.82 -12.43
C PRO A 201 42.53 -15.91 -12.67
N ILE A 202 41.38 -15.79 -12.00
CA ILE A 202 40.20 -16.58 -12.33
C ILE A 202 39.75 -16.08 -13.70
N GLN A 203 40.06 -16.85 -14.74
CA GLN A 203 39.50 -16.59 -16.06
C GLN A 203 38.01 -16.92 -16.01
N PRO A 204 37.13 -16.03 -16.50
CA PRO A 204 35.72 -16.38 -16.65
C PRO A 204 35.62 -17.58 -17.60
N VAL A 205 34.88 -18.60 -17.17
CA VAL A 205 34.55 -19.74 -18.04
C VAL A 205 33.60 -19.24 -19.11
N GLU A 206 34.10 -19.06 -20.34
CA GLU A 206 33.24 -18.87 -21.51
C GLU A 206 32.48 -20.16 -21.77
N VAL A 207 31.17 -20.14 -21.53
CA VAL A 207 30.27 -21.21 -21.96
C VAL A 207 30.00 -20.99 -23.45
N ALA A 208 30.48 -21.92 -24.27
CA ALA A 208 30.24 -21.89 -25.71
C ALA A 208 28.73 -22.08 -26.00
N PRO A 209 28.16 -21.40 -27.02
CA PRO A 209 26.76 -21.58 -27.40
C PRO A 209 26.56 -23.02 -27.92
N GLY A 210 25.95 -23.88 -27.09
CA GLY A 210 25.67 -25.27 -27.44
C GLY A 210 25.56 -26.25 -26.27
N ASP A 211 26.02 -25.86 -25.06
CA ASP A 211 25.94 -26.76 -23.90
C ASP A 211 24.53 -26.80 -23.31
N VAL A 212 23.91 -27.97 -23.43
CA VAL A 212 22.60 -28.30 -22.85
C VAL A 212 22.79 -28.62 -21.38
N VAL A 213 22.29 -27.74 -20.50
CA VAL A 213 22.20 -28.01 -19.06
C VAL A 213 20.98 -28.90 -18.83
N GLU A 214 21.20 -30.20 -18.61
CA GLU A 214 20.16 -31.11 -18.17
C GLU A 214 19.75 -30.79 -16.72
N THR A 215 18.52 -30.32 -16.54
CA THR A 215 17.89 -30.21 -15.23
C THR A 215 17.49 -31.60 -14.74
N PRO A 216 17.87 -32.02 -13.51
CA PRO A 216 17.38 -33.27 -12.96
C PRO A 216 15.86 -33.18 -12.74
N ALA A 217 15.17 -34.24 -13.14
CA ALA A 217 13.71 -34.41 -13.14
C ALA A 217 13.14 -34.41 -11.69
N PRO A 218 11.82 -34.16 -11.52
CA PRO A 218 11.20 -33.70 -10.27
C PRO A 218 11.23 -34.70 -9.11
#